data_AF-A0A8T2VE05-F1
#
_entry.id   AF-A0A8T2VE05-F1
#
_cell.length_a   1.000
_cell.length_b   1.000
_cell.length_c   1.000
_cell.angle_alpha   90.00
_cell.angle_beta   90.00
_cell.angle_gamma   90.00
#
_symmetry.space_group_name_H-M   'P 1'
#
loop_
_entity.id
_entity.type
_entity.pdbx_description
1 polymer ?
#
loop_
_entity_poly.entity_id
_entity_poly.type
_entity_poly.pdbx_seq_one_letter_code
_entity_poly.pdbx_strand_id
1 'polypeptide(L)'
;MQTMIALQTDQDSQTMTSPSDTGGEDKTITALIHVLSWLHPRDLASLACTCSALNTASAVVNSARAKDLTRGLERFPVPAINDIDRPLYPIFAYSPFPVLRSLPALLPWRSDPEKSGRKLSSESFDVCPRSRPTNRCCPCSDYHFLPRQSHAISSTDGSLSSRETDSPASKRYKSLAPLCGHLPGGKLIYDENSRLNIISNEHYHWQDFLLIMECGSACSCSINCKYRVTQRGLNIKVAVYRDALKGWSLQAMEHIPKGTFMFEYAGELLTTLEARRRQKQYDELRASNKNFVSSLIVMREHLPSGNVCLRLNIDATHVGNVARFVNHSCDGGNLQPCLVRLSGSMIPKLAFFASCDITEGDELTFSYGDECDVSKAHECFCKTASCKGFLPFEET
;
A
#
# COMPACT_ATOMS: atom_id res chain seq x y z
N MET A 1 69.91 11.37 -23.07
CA MET A 1 68.66 11.82 -22.42
C MET A 1 68.24 10.71 -21.46
N GLN A 2 68.75 10.66 -20.23
CA GLN A 2 68.27 11.41 -19.04
C GLN A 2 66.78 11.14 -18.79
N THR A 3 66.32 10.50 -17.70
CA THR A 3 66.95 10.29 -16.38
C THR A 3 66.27 9.11 -15.64
N MET A 4 67.06 8.17 -15.12
CA MET A 4 66.73 7.35 -13.95
C MET A 4 67.12 8.13 -12.69
N ILE A 5 66.34 8.08 -11.60
CA ILE A 5 66.89 8.08 -10.24
C ILE A 5 66.07 7.12 -9.37
N ALA A 6 66.79 6.18 -8.75
CA ALA A 6 66.34 5.29 -7.69
C ALA A 6 66.66 5.91 -6.31
N LEU A 7 65.85 5.50 -5.32
CA LEU A 7 66.15 5.29 -3.89
C LEU A 7 67.03 6.30 -3.14
N GLN A 8 66.44 6.94 -2.12
CA GLN A 8 67.11 7.01 -0.82
C GLN A 8 66.10 7.03 0.34
N THR A 9 66.35 6.09 1.24
CA THR A 9 65.83 5.97 2.59
C THR A 9 66.31 7.11 3.46
N ASP A 10 65.41 7.69 4.27
CA ASP A 10 65.79 8.35 5.53
C ASP A 10 64.92 7.78 6.65
N GLN A 11 65.57 6.99 7.51
CA GLN A 11 65.18 6.84 8.91
C GLN A 11 65.71 8.07 9.64
N ASP A 12 64.84 8.79 10.36
CA ASP A 12 65.04 9.12 11.77
C ASP A 12 64.04 10.19 12.23
N SER A 13 63.06 9.77 13.02
CA SER A 13 62.90 10.24 14.40
C SER A 13 61.51 9.86 14.91
N GLN A 14 61.52 8.95 15.88
CA GLN A 14 60.40 8.73 16.77
C GLN A 14 60.07 10.04 17.50
N THR A 15 58.91 10.61 17.21
CA THR A 15 58.14 11.36 18.21
C THR A 15 56.89 10.57 18.51
N MET A 16 56.92 9.89 19.67
CA MET A 16 55.73 9.34 20.28
C MET A 16 54.75 10.48 20.59
N THR A 17 53.78 10.69 19.71
CA THR A 17 52.51 11.29 20.12
C THR A 17 51.54 10.18 20.43
N SER A 18 51.09 10.18 21.68
CA SER A 18 50.09 9.30 22.29
C SER A 18 48.87 9.05 21.39
N PRO A 19 48.13 7.93 21.58
CA PRO A 19 46.87 7.71 20.90
C PRO A 19 45.91 8.83 21.29
N SER A 20 45.69 9.78 20.37
CA SER A 20 44.67 10.80 20.49
C SER A 20 43.30 10.13 20.50
N ASP A 21 42.49 10.57 21.45
CA ASP A 21 41.17 10.12 21.87
C ASP A 21 40.10 10.10 20.76
N THR A 22 40.27 9.27 19.73
CA THR A 22 39.30 9.09 18.63
C THR A 22 38.03 8.34 19.05
N GLY A 23 38.02 7.75 20.26
CA GLY A 23 36.87 7.03 20.80
C GLY A 23 35.72 7.91 21.30
N GLY A 24 35.98 9.21 21.55
CA GLY A 24 34.97 10.17 22.01
C GLY A 24 34.19 10.86 20.88
N GLU A 25 34.87 11.24 19.80
CA GLU A 25 34.23 11.85 18.61
C GLU A 25 33.28 10.86 17.91
N ASP A 26 33.69 9.60 17.79
CA ASP A 26 32.90 8.56 17.11
C ASP A 26 31.60 8.22 17.88
N LYS A 27 31.67 8.20 19.23
CA LYS A 27 30.48 8.02 20.09
C LYS A 27 29.53 9.22 20.03
N THR A 28 30.07 10.43 19.94
CA THR A 28 29.27 11.66 19.86
C THR A 28 28.53 11.75 18.53
N ILE A 29 29.21 11.45 17.41
CA ILE A 29 28.58 11.39 16.07
C ILE A 29 27.51 10.30 16.03
N THR A 30 27.78 9.13 16.61
CA THR A 30 26.81 8.03 16.70
C THR A 30 25.55 8.45 17.45
N ALA A 31 25.68 9.10 18.61
CA ALA A 31 24.55 9.61 19.38
C ALA A 31 23.74 10.67 18.60
N LEU A 32 24.42 11.56 17.87
CA LEU A 32 23.76 12.54 17.01
C LEU A 32 22.94 11.88 15.91
N ILE A 33 23.46 10.86 15.23
CA ILE A 33 22.75 10.16 14.15
C ILE A 33 21.39 9.62 14.62
N HIS A 34 21.31 9.07 15.83
CA HIS A 34 20.07 8.57 16.41
C HIS A 34 19.01 9.64 16.66
N VAL A 35 19.41 10.86 17.03
CA VAL A 35 18.48 11.98 17.23
C VAL A 35 18.06 12.55 15.87
N LEU A 36 19.05 12.80 15.01
CA LEU A 36 18.87 13.41 13.70
C LEU A 36 18.01 12.55 12.75
N SER A 37 18.00 11.22 12.92
CA SER A 37 17.16 10.31 12.13
C SER A 37 15.66 10.59 12.25
N TRP A 38 15.21 11.27 13.31
CA TRP A 38 13.82 11.64 13.53
C TRP A 38 13.44 13.01 12.98
N LEU A 39 14.42 13.84 12.63
CA LEU A 39 14.15 15.19 12.16
C LEU A 39 13.59 15.24 10.74
N HIS A 40 12.69 16.18 10.47
CA HIS A 40 12.24 16.44 9.13
C HIS A 40 13.44 16.85 8.24
N PRO A 41 13.52 16.45 6.96
CA PRO A 41 14.68 16.78 6.12
C PRO A 41 15.01 18.27 6.02
N ARG A 42 14.00 19.14 6.17
CA ARG A 42 14.19 20.60 6.22
C ARG A 42 14.95 21.03 7.48
N ASP A 43 14.62 20.48 8.64
CA ASP A 43 15.29 20.79 9.91
C ASP A 43 16.70 20.20 9.93
N LEU A 44 16.84 18.99 9.36
CA LEU A 44 18.14 18.35 9.18
C LEU A 44 19.07 19.19 8.30
N ALA A 45 18.55 19.77 7.21
CA ALA A 45 19.31 20.67 6.34
C ALA A 45 19.73 21.96 7.07
N SER A 46 18.82 22.55 7.87
CA SER A 46 19.15 23.72 8.69
C SER A 46 20.26 23.42 9.71
N LEU A 47 20.20 22.27 10.38
CA LEU A 47 21.23 21.85 11.33
C LEU A 47 22.57 21.54 10.65
N ALA A 48 22.55 20.92 9.46
CA ALA A 48 23.75 20.64 8.69
C ALA A 48 24.57 21.91 8.38
N CYS A 49 23.92 23.08 8.26
CA CYS A 49 24.59 24.35 8.01
C CYS A 49 25.27 24.96 9.25
N THR A 50 25.08 24.41 10.45
CA THR A 50 25.55 25.05 11.69
C THR A 50 27.00 24.69 12.06
N CYS A 51 27.43 23.45 11.84
CA CYS A 51 28.81 23.02 12.08
C CYS A 51 29.18 21.76 11.28
N SER A 52 30.49 21.49 11.16
CA SER A 52 31.01 20.34 10.40
C SER A 52 30.54 18.99 10.95
N ALA A 53 30.47 18.83 12.28
CA ALA A 53 30.00 17.59 12.91
C ALA A 53 28.53 17.28 12.57
N LEU A 54 27.65 18.29 12.64
CA LEU A 54 26.23 18.15 12.28
C LEU A 54 26.05 17.97 10.78
N ASN A 55 26.88 18.61 9.95
CA ASN A 55 26.90 18.37 8.51
C ASN A 55 27.24 16.90 8.19
N THR A 56 28.31 16.37 8.79
CA THR A 56 28.73 14.97 8.61
C THR A 56 27.65 14.01 9.10
N ALA A 57 27.10 14.20 10.29
CA ALA A 57 26.02 13.36 10.82
C ALA A 57 24.76 13.43 9.95
N SER A 58 24.41 14.61 9.42
CA SER A 58 23.27 14.79 8.51
C SER A 58 23.48 14.09 7.17
N ALA A 59 24.70 14.09 6.63
CA ALA A 59 25.05 13.36 5.43
C ALA A 59 24.89 11.83 5.63
N VAL A 60 25.30 11.31 6.79
CA VAL A 60 25.11 9.89 7.16
C VAL A 60 23.61 9.56 7.25
N VAL A 61 22.81 10.40 7.92
CA VAL A 61 21.35 10.21 8.02
C VAL A 61 20.69 10.23 6.63
N ASN A 62 21.07 11.17 5.77
CA ASN A 62 20.55 11.25 4.40
C ASN A 62 20.93 10.03 3.56
N SER A 63 22.17 9.55 3.68
CA SER A 63 22.61 8.32 3.02
C SER A 63 21.84 7.10 3.50
N ALA A 64 21.62 6.97 4.81
CA ALA A 64 20.82 5.89 5.39
C ALA A 64 19.37 5.91 4.90
N ARG A 65 18.74 7.10 4.85
CA ARG A 65 17.38 7.29 4.33
C ARG A 65 17.27 6.98 2.84
N ALA A 66 18.30 7.29 2.05
CA ALA A 66 18.33 6.93 0.64
C ALA A 66 18.52 5.42 0.42
N LYS A 67 19.22 4.72 1.32
CA LYS A 67 19.39 3.25 1.23
C LYS A 67 18.11 2.49 1.59
N ASP A 68 17.28 3.05 2.47
CA ASP A 68 15.98 2.47 2.83
C ASP A 68 14.96 3.53 3.23
N LEU A 69 14.03 3.82 2.31
CA LEU A 69 12.90 4.73 2.53
C LEU A 69 11.94 4.24 3.62
N THR A 70 11.89 2.93 3.86
CA THR A 70 10.96 2.31 4.81
C THR A 70 11.47 2.39 6.24
N ARG A 71 12.77 2.67 6.43
CA ARG A 71 13.45 2.69 7.73
C ARG A 71 13.28 1.36 8.50
N GLY A 72 13.35 0.24 7.78
CA GLY A 72 13.21 -1.11 8.33
C GLY A 72 11.77 -1.53 8.65
N LEU A 73 10.76 -0.78 8.20
CA LEU A 73 9.35 -1.15 8.40
C LEU A 73 8.88 -2.26 7.47
N GLU A 74 9.54 -2.43 6.32
CA GLU A 74 9.28 -3.53 5.38
C GLU A 74 10.33 -4.64 5.51
N ARG A 75 10.01 -5.81 4.96
CA ARG A 75 10.91 -6.98 5.00
C ARG A 75 12.24 -6.74 4.27
N PHE A 76 12.19 -6.03 3.15
CA PHE A 76 13.34 -5.69 2.33
C PHE A 76 13.50 -4.16 2.28
N PRO A 77 14.74 -3.64 2.32
CA PRO A 77 14.95 -2.21 2.20
C PRO A 77 14.50 -1.71 0.82
N VAL A 78 13.92 -0.51 0.78
CA VAL A 78 13.50 0.13 -0.48
C VAL A 78 14.42 1.33 -0.74
N PRO A 79 15.44 1.17 -1.59
CA PRO A 79 16.37 2.26 -1.88
C PRO A 79 15.71 3.34 -2.76
N ALA A 80 16.16 4.57 -2.57
CA ALA A 80 15.94 5.70 -3.46
C ALA A 80 17.15 5.90 -4.37
N ILE A 81 16.93 5.91 -5.67
CA ILE A 81 17.96 6.07 -6.70
C ILE A 81 17.69 7.39 -7.42
N ASN A 82 18.58 8.38 -7.25
CA ASN A 82 18.50 9.63 -7.98
C ASN A 82 19.90 10.10 -8.39
N ASP A 83 20.18 9.99 -9.67
CA ASP A 83 21.38 10.46 -10.36
C ASP A 83 21.10 11.64 -11.30
N ILE A 84 19.85 12.10 -11.36
CA ILE A 84 19.39 13.14 -12.29
C ILE A 84 19.40 14.52 -11.64
N ASP A 85 18.79 14.66 -10.47
CA ASP A 85 18.55 15.95 -9.83
C ASP A 85 18.59 15.88 -8.29
N ARG A 86 18.23 16.99 -7.65
CA ARG A 86 17.91 17.01 -6.21
C ARG A 86 16.39 16.97 -6.04
N PRO A 87 15.87 16.36 -4.96
CA PRO A 87 16.57 15.80 -3.79
C PRO A 87 17.01 14.34 -3.92
N LEU A 88 17.92 13.89 -3.04
CA LEU A 88 18.44 12.50 -3.00
C LEU A 88 17.35 11.43 -2.85
N TYR A 89 16.27 11.75 -2.15
CA TYR A 89 15.15 10.86 -1.90
C TYR A 89 13.86 11.67 -1.74
N PRO A 90 12.68 11.09 -2.01
CA PRO A 90 11.40 11.76 -1.79
C PRO A 90 11.11 11.96 -0.31
N ILE A 91 10.56 13.14 0.05
CA ILE A 91 10.26 13.51 1.43
C ILE A 91 8.79 13.23 1.74
N PHE A 92 8.54 12.24 2.58
CA PHE A 92 7.22 11.86 3.10
C PHE A 92 7.38 10.99 4.35
N ALA A 93 6.29 10.73 5.08
CA ALA A 93 6.28 9.75 6.16
C ALA A 93 5.87 8.37 5.62
N TYR A 94 6.76 7.38 5.79
CA TYR A 94 6.46 6.01 5.38
C TYR A 94 5.47 5.34 6.33
N SER A 95 4.44 4.69 5.80
CA SER A 95 3.53 3.82 6.55
C SER A 95 3.19 2.58 5.73
N PRO A 96 3.52 1.36 6.19
CA PRO A 96 3.21 0.12 5.47
C PRO A 96 1.71 -0.17 5.35
N PHE A 97 0.88 0.46 6.18
CA PHE A 97 -0.57 0.24 6.26
C PHE A 97 -1.34 1.56 6.17
N PRO A 98 -2.65 1.54 5.79
CA PRO A 98 -3.49 2.71 5.83
C PRO A 98 -3.61 3.27 7.24
N VAL A 99 -3.61 4.59 7.34
CA VAL A 99 -3.73 5.31 8.60
C VAL A 99 -5.12 5.90 8.71
N LEU A 100 -5.86 5.51 9.75
CA LEU A 100 -7.07 6.22 10.15
C LEU A 100 -6.62 7.46 10.92
N ARG A 101 -6.90 8.65 10.38
CA ARG A 101 -6.69 9.88 11.13
C ARG A 101 -7.65 9.85 12.32
N SER A 102 -7.13 9.69 13.53
CA SER A 102 -7.90 10.01 14.74
C SER A 102 -8.36 11.46 14.59
N LEU A 103 -9.67 11.70 14.65
CA LEU A 103 -10.22 13.04 14.87
C LEU A 103 -9.35 13.71 15.95
N PRO A 104 -8.82 14.92 15.72
CA PRO A 104 -7.83 15.47 16.62
C PRO A 104 -8.45 15.68 18.01
N ALA A 105 -8.07 14.84 18.97
CA ALA A 105 -8.04 15.24 20.37
C ALA A 105 -6.86 16.22 20.52
N LEU A 106 -7.04 17.44 20.00
CA LEU A 106 -6.22 18.58 20.37
C LEU A 106 -6.64 18.99 21.78
N LEU A 107 -6.00 18.41 22.79
CA LEU A 107 -5.79 19.12 24.04
C LEU A 107 -4.29 19.39 24.15
N PRO A 108 -3.86 20.67 24.02
CA PRO A 108 -2.53 21.07 24.43
C PRO A 108 -2.34 20.69 25.90
N TRP A 109 -1.10 20.33 26.24
CA TRP A 109 -0.62 20.13 27.61
C TRP A 109 -0.64 21.47 28.37
N ARG A 110 -1.83 21.97 28.72
CA ARG A 110 -2.12 23.00 29.74
C ARG A 110 -3.62 23.34 29.69
N SER A 111 -4.34 22.98 30.74
CA SER A 111 -5.55 23.70 31.13
C SER A 111 -5.80 23.49 32.61
N ASP A 112 -5.89 24.60 33.32
CA ASP A 112 -6.29 24.70 34.72
C ASP A 112 -7.59 23.92 35.00
N PRO A 113 -7.70 23.27 36.17
CA PRO A 113 -8.82 22.40 36.49
C PRO A 113 -9.97 23.22 37.06
N GLU A 114 -10.54 24.18 36.32
CA GLU A 114 -11.80 24.77 36.74
C GLU A 114 -12.50 25.47 35.56
N LYS A 115 -13.77 25.12 35.37
CA LYS A 115 -14.74 25.65 34.38
C LYS A 115 -14.74 24.96 33.01
N SER A 116 -15.41 23.81 32.94
CA SER A 116 -16.64 23.76 32.12
C SER A 116 -17.48 22.55 32.53
N GLY A 117 -18.60 22.83 33.20
CA GLY A 117 -19.67 21.86 33.35
C GLY A 117 -20.36 21.66 32.01
N ARG A 118 -20.08 20.54 31.34
CA ARG A 118 -21.00 19.94 30.38
C ARG A 118 -21.16 18.48 30.74
N LYS A 119 -22.39 18.12 31.14
CA LYS A 119 -22.81 16.74 31.36
C LYS A 119 -22.53 15.93 30.09
N LEU A 120 -21.64 14.96 30.21
CA LEU A 120 -21.44 13.91 29.21
C LEU A 120 -22.70 13.03 29.29
N SER A 121 -23.57 13.10 28.29
CA SER A 121 -24.61 12.10 28.12
C SER A 121 -23.93 10.79 27.75
N SER A 122 -24.01 9.82 28.66
CA SER A 122 -23.61 8.44 28.42
C SER A 122 -24.57 7.82 27.42
N GLU A 123 -24.29 7.98 26.13
CA GLU A 123 -24.83 7.06 25.13
C GLU A 123 -23.99 5.78 25.20
N SER A 124 -24.52 4.82 25.95
CA SER A 124 -24.12 3.43 25.93
C SER A 124 -24.17 2.93 24.50
N PHE A 125 -23.00 2.67 23.90
CA PHE A 125 -22.92 1.83 22.71
C PHE A 125 -23.43 0.45 23.10
N ASP A 126 -24.63 0.10 22.63
CA ASP A 126 -25.18 -1.24 22.76
C ASP A 126 -24.22 -2.23 22.10
N VAL A 127 -23.49 -2.95 22.95
CA VAL A 127 -22.69 -4.11 22.57
C VAL A 127 -23.67 -5.14 22.03
N CYS A 128 -23.62 -5.38 20.72
CA CYS A 128 -24.41 -6.41 20.05
C CYS A 128 -24.24 -7.74 20.82
N PRO A 129 -25.34 -8.42 21.22
CA PRO A 129 -25.23 -9.61 22.07
C PRO A 129 -24.47 -10.69 21.34
N ARG A 130 -23.43 -11.22 22.01
CA ARG A 130 -22.60 -12.35 21.56
C ARG A 130 -23.50 -13.48 21.07
N SER A 131 -23.63 -13.63 19.75
CA SER A 131 -24.22 -14.81 19.16
C SER A 131 -23.30 -15.99 19.46
N ARG A 132 -23.90 -17.10 19.91
CA ARG A 132 -23.21 -18.33 20.30
C ARG A 132 -22.25 -18.77 19.18
N PRO A 133 -21.01 -19.20 19.50
CA PRO A 133 -20.09 -19.67 18.49
C PRO A 133 -20.63 -20.99 17.94
N THR A 134 -21.27 -20.95 16.77
CA THR A 134 -21.45 -22.18 16.00
C THR A 134 -20.07 -22.59 15.52
N ASN A 135 -19.60 -23.76 15.96
CA ASN A 135 -18.35 -24.46 15.58
C ASN A 135 -18.26 -24.77 14.07
N ARG A 136 -18.43 -23.78 13.20
CA ARG A 136 -18.19 -23.93 11.77
C ARG A 136 -16.98 -23.06 11.44
N CYS A 137 -15.86 -23.71 11.20
CA CYS A 137 -14.78 -23.10 10.45
C CYS A 137 -15.35 -22.48 9.17
N CYS A 138 -14.76 -21.36 8.70
CA CYS A 138 -14.78 -21.09 7.27
C CYS A 138 -14.17 -22.36 6.63
N PRO A 139 -14.85 -23.11 5.74
CA PRO A 139 -14.44 -24.44 5.28
C PRO A 139 -13.28 -24.35 4.28
N CYS A 140 -12.22 -23.63 4.66
CA CYS A 140 -11.08 -23.26 3.83
C CYS A 140 -10.09 -24.40 3.61
N SER A 141 -10.19 -25.50 4.37
CA SER A 141 -9.21 -26.58 4.38
C SER A 141 -9.66 -27.89 3.72
N ASP A 142 -10.96 -28.18 3.58
CA ASP A 142 -11.39 -29.59 3.38
C ASP A 142 -12.18 -29.91 2.10
N TYR A 143 -12.24 -29.01 1.10
CA TYR A 143 -12.79 -29.38 -0.22
C TYR A 143 -11.69 -29.82 -1.18
N HIS A 144 -11.27 -31.08 -1.05
CA HIS A 144 -10.88 -31.87 -2.22
C HIS A 144 -12.16 -32.15 -3.02
N PHE A 145 -12.35 -31.48 -4.15
CA PHE A 145 -13.38 -31.86 -5.11
C PHE A 145 -13.05 -33.24 -5.69
N LEU A 146 -13.73 -34.29 -5.23
CA LEU A 146 -13.90 -35.50 -6.04
C LEU A 146 -15.18 -35.34 -6.87
N PRO A 147 -15.17 -35.63 -8.19
CA PRO A 147 -16.36 -35.56 -9.01
C PRO A 147 -17.35 -36.65 -8.58
N ARG A 148 -18.59 -36.27 -8.25
CA ARG A 148 -19.67 -37.25 -8.04
C ARG A 148 -19.99 -37.94 -9.37
N GLN A 149 -19.63 -39.22 -9.48
CA GLN A 149 -20.28 -40.12 -10.41
C GLN A 149 -21.74 -40.33 -9.99
N SER A 150 -22.66 -40.19 -10.94
CA SER A 150 -24.07 -40.47 -10.79
C SER A 150 -24.31 -41.97 -10.67
N HIS A 151 -24.70 -42.44 -9.50
CA HIS A 151 -25.38 -43.73 -9.37
C HIS A 151 -26.89 -43.51 -9.28
N ALA A 152 -27.59 -43.91 -10.33
CA ALA A 152 -29.02 -44.11 -10.32
C ALA A 152 -29.33 -45.33 -9.45
N ILE A 153 -30.24 -45.19 -8.49
CA ILE A 153 -30.88 -46.31 -7.82
C ILE A 153 -32.37 -46.20 -8.12
N SER A 154 -32.86 -47.18 -8.89
CA SER A 154 -34.28 -47.46 -9.08
C SER A 154 -34.83 -48.17 -7.86
N SER A 155 -35.99 -47.75 -7.37
CA SER A 155 -36.88 -48.66 -6.63
C SER A 155 -38.33 -48.19 -6.77
N THR A 156 -39.16 -49.18 -7.08
CA THR A 156 -40.58 -49.17 -7.41
C THR A 156 -41.51 -49.06 -6.20
N ASP A 157 -42.74 -48.62 -6.51
CA ASP A 157 -44.03 -48.85 -5.86
C ASP A 157 -44.41 -48.15 -4.54
N GLY A 158 -45.68 -47.67 -4.53
CA GLY A 158 -46.55 -47.73 -3.36
C GLY A 158 -47.20 -46.42 -2.91
N SER A 159 -48.42 -46.18 -3.38
CA SER A 159 -49.37 -45.13 -2.98
C SER A 159 -49.58 -44.91 -1.47
N LEU A 160 -49.78 -43.66 -1.03
CA LEU A 160 -50.93 -43.24 -0.20
C LEU A 160 -50.97 -41.71 -0.03
N SER A 161 -52.17 -41.14 -0.21
CA SER A 161 -52.47 -39.72 -0.15
C SER A 161 -52.61 -39.22 1.30
N SER A 162 -51.96 -38.11 1.62
CA SER A 162 -52.43 -37.19 2.66
C SER A 162 -52.07 -35.77 2.26
N ARG A 163 -53.12 -34.96 2.03
CA ARG A 163 -53.05 -33.51 1.83
C ARG A 163 -52.47 -32.87 3.09
N GLU A 164 -51.23 -32.41 3.01
CA GLU A 164 -50.73 -31.36 3.91
C GLU A 164 -50.76 -30.04 3.14
N THR A 165 -51.41 -29.06 3.77
CA THR A 165 -51.61 -27.71 3.30
C THR A 165 -50.27 -26.99 3.12
N ASP A 166 -49.93 -26.62 1.89
CA ASP A 166 -48.79 -25.75 1.57
C ASP A 166 -49.00 -24.37 2.21
N SER A 167 -48.31 -24.13 3.32
CA SER A 167 -48.00 -22.77 3.79
C SER A 167 -46.69 -22.31 3.13
N PRO A 168 -46.61 -21.08 2.60
CA PRO A 168 -45.44 -20.62 1.86
C PRO A 168 -44.29 -20.28 2.81
N ALA A 169 -43.58 -21.30 3.30
CA ALA A 169 -42.40 -21.14 4.12
C ALA A 169 -41.22 -20.67 3.25
N SER A 170 -40.90 -19.38 3.38
CA SER A 170 -39.59 -18.78 3.12
C SER A 170 -38.79 -19.32 1.93
N LYS A 171 -39.03 -18.76 0.73
CA LYS A 171 -37.95 -18.59 -0.24
C LYS A 171 -36.93 -17.58 0.34
N ARG A 172 -36.13 -18.01 1.32
CA ARG A 172 -34.89 -17.31 1.65
C ARG A 172 -34.00 -17.50 0.43
N TYR A 173 -33.86 -16.44 -0.38
CA TYR A 173 -32.66 -16.23 -1.17
C TYR A 173 -31.48 -16.39 -0.20
N LYS A 174 -30.85 -17.57 -0.19
CA LYS A 174 -29.53 -17.73 0.40
C LYS A 174 -28.59 -17.00 -0.54
N SER A 175 -28.51 -15.68 -0.39
CA SER A 175 -27.32 -14.94 -0.77
C SER A 175 -26.17 -15.62 -0.03
N LEU A 176 -25.44 -16.51 -0.72
CA LEU A 176 -24.22 -17.06 -0.16
C LEU A 176 -23.26 -15.88 -0.04
N ALA A 177 -23.02 -15.43 1.19
CA ALA A 177 -21.90 -14.53 1.45
C ALA A 177 -20.63 -15.16 0.84
N PRO A 178 -19.81 -14.39 0.11
CA PRO A 178 -18.64 -14.93 -0.56
C PRO A 178 -17.73 -15.61 0.46
N LEU A 179 -17.39 -16.86 0.19
CA LEU A 179 -16.48 -17.63 1.01
C LEU A 179 -15.07 -17.06 0.85
N CYS A 180 -14.31 -16.91 1.95
CA CYS A 180 -12.92 -16.47 1.86
C CYS A 180 -12.13 -17.35 0.89
N GLY A 181 -11.32 -16.73 0.04
CA GLY A 181 -10.51 -17.41 -0.96
C GLY A 181 -11.26 -17.91 -2.19
N HIS A 182 -12.56 -17.63 -2.32
CA HIS A 182 -13.38 -18.10 -3.44
C HIS A 182 -14.11 -16.95 -4.13
N LEU A 183 -14.17 -17.02 -5.45
CA LEU A 183 -15.05 -16.20 -6.27
C LEU A 183 -16.48 -16.75 -6.32
N PRO A 184 -17.45 -15.95 -6.81
CA PRO A 184 -18.73 -16.48 -7.27
C PRO A 184 -18.54 -17.69 -8.19
N GLY A 185 -19.28 -18.77 -7.94
CA GLY A 185 -19.13 -20.04 -8.66
C GLY A 185 -18.06 -20.98 -8.11
N GLY A 186 -17.41 -20.65 -6.98
CA GLY A 186 -16.55 -21.58 -6.23
C GLY A 186 -15.12 -21.72 -6.75
N LYS A 187 -14.69 -20.87 -7.71
CA LYS A 187 -13.31 -20.85 -8.19
C LYS A 187 -12.38 -20.26 -7.12
N LEU A 188 -11.17 -20.83 -6.99
CA LEU A 188 -10.15 -20.36 -6.06
C LEU A 188 -9.52 -19.05 -6.56
N ILE A 189 -9.39 -18.08 -5.65
CA ILE A 189 -8.79 -16.77 -5.94
C ILE A 189 -7.26 -16.91 -6.10
N TYR A 190 -6.62 -17.68 -5.22
CA TYR A 190 -5.18 -17.87 -5.21
C TYR A 190 -4.78 -19.29 -5.61
N ASP A 191 -3.64 -19.41 -6.30
CA ASP A 191 -2.98 -20.68 -6.60
C ASP A 191 -2.23 -21.25 -5.37
N GLU A 192 -1.56 -22.38 -5.57
CA GLU A 192 -0.72 -23.02 -4.55
C GLU A 192 0.47 -22.16 -4.10
N ASN A 193 0.93 -21.24 -4.96
CA ASN A 193 2.03 -20.31 -4.72
C ASN A 193 1.55 -18.97 -4.13
N SER A 194 0.28 -18.86 -3.71
CA SER A 194 -0.33 -17.61 -3.22
C SER A 194 -0.40 -16.49 -4.26
N ARG A 195 -0.43 -16.83 -5.57
CA ARG A 195 -0.60 -15.88 -6.68
C ARG A 195 -2.05 -15.83 -7.13
N LEU A 196 -2.48 -14.67 -7.62
CA LEU A 196 -3.82 -14.47 -8.15
C LEU A 196 -4.03 -15.30 -9.42
N ASN A 197 -4.99 -16.23 -9.39
CA ASN A 197 -5.32 -17.11 -10.52
C ASN A 197 -6.06 -16.39 -11.65
N ILE A 198 -6.71 -15.28 -11.33
CA ILE A 198 -7.69 -14.62 -12.19
C ILE A 198 -7.17 -13.23 -12.48
N ILE A 199 -6.38 -13.15 -13.53
CA ILE A 199 -6.01 -11.90 -14.17
C ILE A 199 -6.80 -11.93 -15.46
N SER A 200 -7.92 -11.22 -15.49
CA SER A 200 -8.72 -11.15 -16.70
C SER A 200 -7.86 -10.57 -17.83
N ASN A 201 -7.91 -11.22 -18.99
CA ASN A 201 -7.47 -10.59 -20.24
C ASN A 201 -8.49 -9.55 -20.72
N GLU A 202 -9.65 -9.48 -20.08
CA GLU A 202 -10.69 -8.48 -20.31
C GLU A 202 -10.41 -7.30 -19.39
N HIS A 203 -10.20 -6.14 -20.01
CA HIS A 203 -10.04 -4.86 -19.33
C HIS A 203 -11.37 -4.57 -18.63
N TYR A 204 -11.49 -4.92 -17.35
CA TYR A 204 -12.60 -4.40 -16.55
C TYR A 204 -12.52 -2.87 -16.58
N HIS A 205 -13.66 -2.21 -16.78
CA HIS A 205 -13.73 -0.77 -16.55
C HIS A 205 -13.21 -0.46 -15.14
N TRP A 206 -12.51 0.66 -14.95
CA TRP A 206 -11.96 1.13 -13.66
C TRP A 206 -12.97 1.14 -12.49
N GLN A 207 -14.26 1.04 -12.80
CA GLN A 207 -15.37 1.08 -11.87
C GLN A 207 -15.73 -0.32 -11.30
N ASP A 208 -15.16 -1.39 -11.84
CA ASP A 208 -15.45 -2.79 -11.49
C ASP A 208 -14.19 -3.53 -11.01
N PHE A 209 -13.57 -3.02 -9.94
CA PHE A 209 -12.47 -3.73 -9.30
C PHE A 209 -12.89 -5.13 -8.85
N LEU A 210 -12.02 -6.12 -9.06
CA LEU A 210 -12.20 -7.46 -8.51
C LEU A 210 -12.22 -7.39 -6.98
N LEU A 211 -13.35 -7.72 -6.37
CA LEU A 211 -13.49 -7.86 -4.92
C LEU A 211 -13.02 -9.25 -4.48
N ILE A 212 -11.90 -9.27 -3.78
CA ILE A 212 -11.28 -10.43 -3.16
C ILE A 212 -11.65 -10.47 -1.68
N MET A 213 -12.13 -11.63 -1.22
CA MET A 213 -12.40 -11.88 0.19
C MET A 213 -11.28 -12.76 0.79
N GLU A 214 -10.49 -12.20 1.69
CA GLU A 214 -9.46 -12.93 2.44
C GLU A 214 -9.96 -13.35 3.83
N CYS A 215 -9.31 -14.36 4.41
CA CYS A 215 -9.51 -14.69 5.82
C CYS A 215 -9.03 -13.53 6.70
N GLY A 216 -9.77 -13.19 7.76
CA GLY A 216 -9.44 -12.09 8.67
C GLY A 216 -9.65 -12.49 10.14
N SER A 217 -9.91 -11.50 11.00
CA SER A 217 -10.10 -11.71 12.44
C SER A 217 -11.38 -12.49 12.79
N ALA A 218 -12.38 -12.47 11.90
CA ALA A 218 -13.61 -13.25 12.07
C ALA A 218 -13.47 -14.73 11.66
N CYS A 219 -12.33 -15.14 11.10
CA CYS A 219 -12.06 -16.53 10.73
C CYS A 219 -11.34 -17.27 11.87
N SER A 220 -11.67 -18.56 12.07
CA SER A 220 -11.01 -19.45 13.03
C SER A 220 -9.67 -20.01 12.55
N CYS A 221 -9.29 -19.77 11.29
CA CYS A 221 -8.05 -20.27 10.72
C CYS A 221 -6.82 -19.50 11.22
N SER A 222 -5.68 -20.17 11.23
CA SER A 222 -4.41 -19.60 11.69
C SER A 222 -3.91 -18.47 10.77
N ILE A 223 -2.89 -17.75 11.24
CA ILE A 223 -2.19 -16.72 10.46
C ILE A 223 -1.51 -17.27 9.20
N ASN A 224 -1.21 -18.57 9.17
CA ASN A 224 -0.59 -19.26 8.04
C ASN A 224 -1.61 -19.73 6.99
N CYS A 225 -2.89 -19.33 7.11
CA CYS A 225 -3.90 -19.66 6.13
C CYS A 225 -3.48 -19.19 4.72
N LYS A 226 -3.66 -20.06 3.71
CA LYS A 226 -3.34 -19.76 2.31
C LYS A 226 -4.16 -18.61 1.72
N TYR A 227 -5.30 -18.26 2.33
CA TYR A 227 -6.14 -17.13 1.95
C TYR A 227 -5.88 -15.86 2.78
N ARG A 228 -4.66 -15.72 3.31
CA ARG A 228 -4.12 -14.51 3.95
C ARG A 228 -2.85 -14.09 3.20
N VAL A 229 -3.01 -13.59 1.97
CA VAL A 229 -1.87 -13.27 1.08
C VAL A 229 -1.43 -11.83 1.29
N THR A 230 -2.34 -10.87 1.08
CA THR A 230 -2.04 -9.42 1.20
C THR A 230 -1.65 -9.00 2.61
N GLN A 231 -2.10 -9.74 3.61
CA GLN A 231 -1.76 -9.54 5.02
C GLN A 231 -0.28 -9.81 5.34
N ARG A 232 0.49 -10.41 4.43
CA ARG A 232 1.92 -10.73 4.62
C ARG A 232 2.84 -9.54 4.32
N GLY A 233 2.30 -8.42 3.85
CA GLY A 233 3.06 -7.20 3.56
C GLY A 233 3.90 -7.28 2.28
N LEU A 234 4.74 -6.27 2.06
CA LEU A 234 5.64 -6.19 0.90
C LEU A 234 6.70 -7.30 0.97
N ASN A 235 6.67 -8.23 0.02
CA ASN A 235 7.56 -9.39 -0.01
C ASN A 235 8.34 -9.52 -1.33
N ILE A 236 8.45 -8.42 -2.06
CA ILE A 236 9.23 -8.27 -3.28
C ILE A 236 10.24 -7.12 -3.10
N LYS A 237 11.34 -7.16 -3.82
CA LYS A 237 12.34 -6.10 -3.87
C LYS A 237 11.94 -5.08 -4.92
N VAL A 238 11.83 -3.83 -4.49
CA VAL A 238 11.52 -2.68 -5.34
C VAL A 238 12.46 -1.53 -5.01
N ALA A 239 12.64 -0.61 -5.95
CA ALA A 239 13.38 0.63 -5.75
C ALA A 239 12.55 1.82 -6.22
N VAL A 240 12.65 2.92 -5.50
CA VAL A 240 12.11 4.21 -5.94
C VAL A 240 13.20 4.92 -6.71
N TYR A 241 12.96 5.27 -7.97
CA TYR A 241 13.97 5.93 -8.81
C TYR A 241 13.45 7.25 -9.36
N ARG A 242 14.37 8.14 -9.75
CA ARG A 242 14.05 9.40 -10.41
C ARG A 242 14.00 9.19 -11.92
N ASP A 243 12.83 9.40 -12.51
CA ASP A 243 12.64 9.50 -13.96
C ASP A 243 12.66 10.98 -14.39
N ALA A 244 13.27 11.25 -15.54
CA ALA A 244 13.48 12.60 -16.05
C ALA A 244 12.18 13.36 -16.38
N LEU A 245 11.11 12.67 -16.75
CA LEU A 245 9.83 13.27 -17.17
C LEU A 245 8.71 13.01 -16.17
N LYS A 246 8.72 11.85 -15.51
CA LYS A 246 7.65 11.42 -14.60
C LYS A 246 7.95 11.72 -13.13
N GLY A 247 9.18 12.13 -12.82
CA GLY A 247 9.59 12.37 -11.44
C GLY A 247 9.86 11.06 -10.70
N TRP A 248 9.38 10.93 -9.46
CA TRP A 248 9.63 9.71 -8.68
C TRP A 248 8.76 8.56 -9.15
N SER A 249 9.40 7.45 -9.48
CA SER A 249 8.81 6.26 -10.10
C SER A 249 9.22 5.02 -9.32
N LEU A 250 8.49 3.91 -9.47
CA LEU A 250 8.79 2.64 -8.80
C LEU A 250 9.22 1.59 -9.84
N GLN A 251 10.28 0.83 -9.55
CA GLN A 251 10.74 -0.26 -10.40
C GLN A 251 10.94 -1.57 -9.62
N ALA A 252 10.85 -2.69 -10.33
CA ALA A 252 11.19 -4.01 -9.81
C ALA A 252 12.71 -4.18 -9.67
N MET A 253 13.15 -4.83 -8.59
CA MET A 253 14.56 -5.16 -8.33
C MET A 253 14.81 -6.68 -8.36
N GLU A 254 13.84 -7.44 -8.87
CA GLU A 254 13.92 -8.87 -9.13
C GLU A 254 12.87 -9.25 -10.17
N HIS A 255 12.97 -10.46 -10.73
CA HIS A 255 11.91 -11.02 -11.56
C HIS A 255 10.69 -11.37 -10.71
N ILE A 256 9.50 -10.90 -11.12
CA ILE A 256 8.25 -11.07 -10.38
C ILE A 256 7.24 -11.80 -11.27
N PRO A 257 6.87 -13.05 -10.93
CA PRO A 257 5.90 -13.81 -11.71
C PRO A 257 4.49 -13.20 -11.69
N LYS A 258 3.75 -13.39 -12.78
CA LYS A 258 2.35 -13.02 -12.94
C LYS A 258 1.50 -13.49 -11.75
N GLY A 259 0.61 -12.61 -11.27
CA GLY A 259 -0.30 -12.86 -10.16
C GLY A 259 0.32 -12.69 -8.78
N THR A 260 1.61 -12.38 -8.67
CA THR A 260 2.25 -12.10 -7.37
C THR A 260 1.62 -10.86 -6.74
N PHE A 261 1.32 -10.93 -5.44
CA PHE A 261 0.93 -9.76 -4.66
C PHE A 261 2.12 -8.80 -4.54
N MET A 262 1.88 -7.53 -4.88
CA MET A 262 2.91 -6.49 -4.87
C MET A 262 2.88 -5.74 -3.54
N PHE A 263 1.87 -4.90 -3.35
CA PHE A 263 1.66 -4.08 -2.16
C PHE A 263 0.24 -3.54 -2.11
N GLU A 264 -0.17 -3.09 -0.93
CA GLU A 264 -1.35 -2.28 -0.72
C GLU A 264 -1.08 -0.82 -1.10
N TYR A 265 -2.09 -0.05 -1.53
CA TYR A 265 -1.99 1.41 -1.60
C TYR A 265 -2.25 2.01 -0.23
N ALA A 266 -1.19 2.27 0.53
CA ALA A 266 -1.31 2.79 1.89
C ALA A 266 -1.20 4.32 1.92
N GLY A 267 -2.07 4.94 2.70
CA GLY A 267 -2.06 6.37 2.99
C GLY A 267 -3.08 6.73 4.07
N GLU A 268 -3.37 8.01 4.23
CA GLU A 268 -4.44 8.47 5.14
C GLU A 268 -5.81 8.16 4.54
N LEU A 269 -6.67 7.48 5.29
CA LEU A 269 -8.07 7.29 4.92
C LEU A 269 -8.87 8.56 5.25
N LEU A 270 -9.45 9.18 4.22
CA LEU A 270 -10.16 10.45 4.33
C LEU A 270 -11.66 10.30 4.09
N THR A 271 -12.42 11.12 4.80
CA THR A 271 -13.82 11.40 4.43
C THR A 271 -13.85 12.15 3.10
N THR A 272 -14.96 12.04 2.36
CA THR A 272 -15.12 12.75 1.08
C THR A 272 -14.98 14.27 1.24
N LEU A 273 -15.46 14.83 2.36
CA LEU A 273 -15.31 16.25 2.65
C LEU A 273 -13.83 16.65 2.81
N GLU A 274 -13.06 15.87 3.56
CA GLU A 274 -11.64 16.14 3.78
C GLU A 274 -10.81 15.92 2.51
N ALA A 275 -11.12 14.89 1.71
CA ALA A 275 -10.47 14.65 0.43
C ALA A 275 -10.65 15.83 -0.53
N ARG A 276 -11.87 16.35 -0.67
CA ARG A 276 -12.16 17.55 -1.48
C ARG A 276 -11.44 18.79 -0.98
N ARG A 277 -11.41 18.98 0.35
CA ARG A 277 -10.69 20.10 0.97
C ARG A 277 -9.20 20.05 0.63
N ARG A 278 -8.58 18.87 0.71
CA ARG A 278 -7.15 18.69 0.35
C ARG A 278 -6.90 18.83 -1.15
N GLN A 279 -7.78 18.28 -1.99
CA GLN A 279 -7.66 18.42 -3.45
C GLN A 279 -7.58 19.89 -3.86
N LYS A 280 -8.47 20.74 -3.32
CA LYS A 280 -8.43 22.19 -3.57
C LYS A 280 -7.09 22.82 -3.16
N GLN A 281 -6.57 22.45 -1.99
CA GLN A 281 -5.25 22.94 -1.53
C GLN A 281 -4.12 22.46 -2.43
N TYR A 282 -4.19 21.22 -2.92
CA TYR A 282 -3.22 20.64 -3.84
C TYR A 282 -3.26 21.32 -5.20
N ASP A 283 -4.43 21.69 -5.70
CA ASP A 283 -4.57 22.45 -6.93
C ASP A 283 -3.97 23.87 -6.79
N GLU A 284 -4.19 24.55 -5.66
CA GLU A 284 -3.57 25.85 -5.34
C GLU A 284 -2.04 25.75 -5.22
N LEU A 285 -1.54 24.71 -4.55
CA LEU A 285 -0.10 24.44 -4.44
C LEU A 285 0.51 24.10 -5.79
N ARG A 286 -0.19 23.35 -6.64
CA ARG A 286 0.27 23.03 -7.99
C ARG A 286 0.31 24.26 -8.90
N ALA A 287 -0.62 25.20 -8.72
CA ALA A 287 -0.62 26.47 -9.44
C ALA A 287 0.60 27.35 -9.09
N SER A 288 1.07 27.30 -7.84
CA SER A 288 2.25 28.06 -7.36
C SER A 288 3.57 27.29 -7.51
N ASN A 289 3.54 25.96 -7.51
CA ASN A 289 4.69 25.08 -7.64
C ASN A 289 4.36 23.92 -8.59
N LYS A 290 4.77 24.07 -9.85
CA LYS A 290 4.54 23.06 -10.90
C LYS A 290 5.15 21.67 -10.60
N ASN A 291 6.10 21.59 -9.67
CA ASN A 291 6.72 20.33 -9.26
C ASN A 291 5.96 19.60 -8.16
N PHE A 292 4.86 20.17 -7.64
CA PHE A 292 4.05 19.54 -6.62
C PHE A 292 3.16 18.44 -7.22
N VAL A 293 3.25 17.24 -6.66
CA VAL A 293 2.45 16.08 -7.05
C VAL A 293 1.71 15.55 -5.82
N SER A 294 0.40 15.41 -5.94
CA SER A 294 -0.47 14.77 -4.96
C SER A 294 -0.64 13.28 -5.27
N SER A 295 -0.74 12.45 -4.24
CA SER A 295 -0.95 10.99 -4.36
C SER A 295 -2.28 10.59 -3.73
N LEU A 296 -3.33 11.39 -3.98
CA LEU A 296 -4.70 11.12 -3.57
C LEU A 296 -5.38 10.21 -4.59
N ILE A 297 -5.86 9.05 -4.16
CA ILE A 297 -6.65 8.12 -4.97
C ILE A 297 -8.06 8.02 -4.41
N VAL A 298 -9.03 7.99 -5.32
CA VAL A 298 -10.42 7.65 -5.03
C VAL A 298 -10.71 6.28 -5.61
N MET A 299 -11.35 5.44 -4.82
CA MET A 299 -11.76 4.11 -5.21
C MET A 299 -13.23 3.92 -4.87
N ARG A 300 -13.91 3.18 -5.75
CA ARG A 300 -15.35 2.94 -5.69
C ARG A 300 -15.59 1.44 -5.73
N GLU A 301 -16.41 0.97 -4.81
CA GLU A 301 -16.91 -0.40 -4.79
C GLU A 301 -18.42 -0.35 -4.96
N HIS A 302 -18.89 -0.84 -6.10
CA HIS A 302 -20.31 -1.07 -6.32
C HIS A 302 -20.75 -2.27 -5.50
N LEU A 303 -21.64 -2.05 -4.53
CA LEU A 303 -22.17 -3.13 -3.72
C LEU A 303 -23.15 -3.98 -4.56
N PRO A 304 -23.36 -5.26 -4.23
CA PRO A 304 -24.20 -6.17 -5.01
C PRO A 304 -25.66 -5.70 -5.22
N SER A 305 -26.14 -4.75 -4.41
CA SER A 305 -27.45 -4.13 -4.58
C SER A 305 -27.54 -3.14 -5.75
N GLY A 306 -26.41 -2.78 -6.39
CA GLY A 306 -26.31 -1.87 -7.53
C GLY A 306 -26.59 -0.39 -7.22
N ASN A 307 -27.34 -0.11 -6.16
CA ASN A 307 -27.79 1.24 -5.80
C ASN A 307 -26.91 1.94 -4.77
N VAL A 308 -25.86 1.29 -4.27
CA VAL A 308 -24.96 1.83 -3.25
C VAL A 308 -23.52 1.58 -3.66
N CYS A 309 -22.74 2.65 -3.69
CA CYS A 309 -21.31 2.62 -3.95
C CYS A 309 -20.57 3.01 -2.66
N LEU A 310 -19.72 2.12 -2.14
CA LEU A 310 -18.75 2.51 -1.12
C LEU A 310 -17.65 3.32 -1.80
N ARG A 311 -17.38 4.52 -1.30
CA ARG A 311 -16.29 5.38 -1.76
C ARG A 311 -15.22 5.46 -0.68
N LEU A 312 -13.97 5.16 -1.05
CA LEU A 312 -12.82 5.38 -0.19
C LEU A 312 -11.90 6.41 -0.84
N ASN A 313 -11.38 7.32 -0.03
CA ASN A 313 -10.41 8.31 -0.45
C ASN A 313 -9.12 8.03 0.34
N ILE A 314 -8.03 7.71 -0.36
CA ILE A 314 -6.74 7.39 0.24
C ILE A 314 -5.74 8.47 -0.18
N ASP A 315 -5.21 9.21 0.79
CA ASP A 315 -4.22 10.26 0.53
C ASP A 315 -2.83 9.81 0.95
N ALA A 316 -2.00 9.48 -0.04
CA ALA A 316 -0.60 9.10 0.18
C ALA A 316 0.37 10.28 0.00
N THR A 317 -0.13 11.53 -0.10
CA THR A 317 0.70 12.70 -0.42
C THR A 317 1.76 12.95 0.66
N HIS A 318 1.37 12.92 1.94
CA HIS A 318 2.27 13.18 3.07
C HIS A 318 2.61 11.92 3.88
N VAL A 319 1.69 10.97 3.99
CA VAL A 319 1.87 9.70 4.70
C VAL A 319 1.43 8.58 3.78
N GLY A 320 2.31 7.62 3.47
CA GLY A 320 1.95 6.48 2.61
C GLY A 320 3.08 5.48 2.46
N ASN A 321 2.93 4.49 1.59
CA ASN A 321 3.99 3.52 1.29
C ASN A 321 4.55 3.68 -0.13
N VAL A 322 5.29 2.68 -0.61
CA VAL A 322 5.89 2.65 -1.95
C VAL A 322 4.86 2.80 -3.09
N ALA A 323 3.60 2.43 -2.88
CA ALA A 323 2.57 2.43 -3.91
C ALA A 323 2.29 3.84 -4.47
N ARG A 324 2.59 4.90 -3.70
CA ARG A 324 2.45 6.30 -4.12
C ARG A 324 3.34 6.69 -5.31
N PHE A 325 4.34 5.87 -5.64
CA PHE A 325 5.32 6.08 -6.72
C PHE A 325 5.02 5.26 -7.98
N VAL A 326 3.93 4.49 -8.00
CA VAL A 326 3.53 3.74 -9.18
C VAL A 326 2.89 4.70 -10.17
N ASN A 327 3.47 4.80 -11.37
CA ASN A 327 3.02 5.74 -12.39
C ASN A 327 1.87 5.20 -13.27
N HIS A 328 1.31 6.12 -14.04
CA HIS A 328 0.29 5.82 -15.04
C HIS A 328 0.85 5.09 -16.27
N SER A 329 0.11 4.10 -16.78
CA SER A 329 0.27 3.58 -18.14
C SER A 329 -1.05 3.53 -18.91
N CYS A 330 -1.10 4.05 -20.15
CA CYS A 330 -2.34 4.11 -20.94
C CYS A 330 -2.81 2.74 -21.48
N ASP A 331 -1.95 1.72 -21.49
CA ASP A 331 -2.27 0.35 -21.91
C ASP A 331 -2.69 -0.56 -20.74
N GLY A 332 -2.90 0.02 -19.56
CA GLY A 332 -3.23 -0.72 -18.33
C GLY A 332 -2.03 -1.01 -17.44
N GLY A 333 -0.81 -1.04 -17.99
CA GLY A 333 0.42 -1.31 -17.24
C GLY A 333 0.57 -2.76 -16.79
N ASN A 334 1.57 -3.00 -15.94
CA ASN A 334 1.94 -4.34 -15.45
C ASN A 334 1.37 -4.65 -14.04
N LEU A 335 0.58 -3.75 -13.47
CA LEU A 335 -0.12 -3.96 -12.20
C LEU A 335 -1.64 -3.97 -12.38
N GLN A 336 -2.28 -4.98 -11.78
CA GLN A 336 -3.72 -5.08 -11.64
C GLN A 336 -4.15 -4.59 -10.24
N PRO A 337 -4.89 -3.48 -10.13
CA PRO A 337 -5.54 -3.10 -8.88
C PRO A 337 -6.72 -4.03 -8.56
N CYS A 338 -6.87 -4.38 -7.29
CA CYS A 338 -7.95 -5.22 -6.75
C CYS A 338 -8.41 -4.68 -5.39
N LEU A 339 -9.70 -4.89 -5.08
CA LEU A 339 -10.23 -4.63 -3.74
C LEU A 339 -10.08 -5.87 -2.89
N VAL A 340 -9.42 -5.76 -1.73
CA VAL A 340 -9.26 -6.89 -0.82
C VAL A 340 -9.94 -6.59 0.50
N ARG A 341 -10.97 -7.36 0.84
CA ARG A 341 -11.67 -7.28 2.12
C ARG A 341 -11.31 -8.46 3.00
N LEU A 342 -10.83 -8.16 4.19
CA LEU A 342 -10.57 -9.17 5.21
C LEU A 342 -11.88 -9.52 5.92
N SER A 343 -12.12 -10.80 6.17
CA SER A 343 -13.26 -11.23 6.99
C SER A 343 -13.21 -10.60 8.39
N GLY A 344 -14.24 -9.83 8.76
CA GLY A 344 -14.27 -9.04 9.99
C GLY A 344 -13.82 -7.59 9.84
N SER A 345 -13.41 -7.16 8.63
CA SER A 345 -13.18 -5.75 8.29
C SER A 345 -14.31 -5.22 7.41
N MET A 346 -14.79 -4.01 7.72
CA MET A 346 -15.78 -3.31 6.90
C MET A 346 -15.13 -2.60 5.70
N ILE A 347 -13.91 -2.10 5.89
CA ILE A 347 -13.19 -1.30 4.91
C ILE A 347 -12.32 -2.24 4.05
N PRO A 348 -12.52 -2.30 2.73
CA PRO A 348 -11.62 -2.99 1.82
C PRO A 348 -10.33 -2.19 1.64
N LYS A 349 -9.28 -2.90 1.22
CA LYS A 349 -7.96 -2.37 0.89
C LYS A 349 -7.79 -2.31 -0.63
N LEU A 350 -7.10 -1.31 -1.14
CA LEU A 350 -6.63 -1.31 -2.53
C LEU A 350 -5.30 -2.07 -2.58
N ALA A 351 -5.25 -3.19 -3.29
CA ALA A 351 -4.06 -4.02 -3.44
C ALA A 351 -3.68 -4.15 -4.91
N PHE A 352 -2.38 -4.25 -5.18
CA PHE A 352 -1.85 -4.49 -6.53
C PHE A 352 -1.30 -5.91 -6.66
N PHE A 353 -1.59 -6.52 -7.80
CA PHE A 353 -1.03 -7.80 -8.23
C PHE A 353 -0.34 -7.64 -9.58
N ALA A 354 0.72 -8.41 -9.86
CA ALA A 354 1.34 -8.40 -11.18
C ALA A 354 0.37 -8.94 -12.24
N SER A 355 0.08 -8.16 -13.30
CA SER A 355 -0.82 -8.57 -14.39
C SER A 355 -0.11 -9.44 -15.45
N CYS A 356 1.21 -9.35 -15.51
CA CYS A 356 2.12 -10.14 -16.34
C CYS A 356 3.37 -10.55 -15.54
N ASP A 357 4.26 -11.32 -16.16
CA ASP A 357 5.61 -11.50 -15.63
C ASP A 357 6.37 -10.17 -15.77
N ILE A 358 7.03 -9.74 -14.70
CA ILE A 358 7.76 -8.47 -14.61
C ILE A 358 9.24 -8.79 -14.46
N THR A 359 10.08 -8.14 -15.26
CA THR A 359 11.53 -8.31 -15.24
C THR A 359 12.17 -7.33 -14.27
N GLU A 360 13.35 -7.68 -13.73
CA GLU A 360 14.16 -6.73 -12.97
C GLU A 360 14.46 -5.48 -13.81
N GLY A 361 14.28 -4.30 -13.22
CA GLY A 361 14.43 -3.00 -13.88
C GLY A 361 13.15 -2.48 -14.55
N ASP A 362 12.11 -3.29 -14.70
CA ASP A 362 10.83 -2.81 -15.25
C ASP A 362 10.18 -1.81 -14.30
N GLU A 363 9.69 -0.71 -14.86
CA GLU A 363 8.87 0.25 -14.12
C GLU A 363 7.49 -0.35 -13.81
N LEU A 364 7.06 -0.18 -12.58
CA LEU A 364 5.77 -0.62 -12.10
C LEU A 364 4.72 0.45 -12.40
N THR A 365 3.69 0.07 -13.17
CA THR A 365 2.66 0.99 -13.65
C THR A 365 1.27 0.38 -13.59
N PHE A 366 0.26 1.22 -13.44
CA PHE A 366 -1.16 0.88 -13.61
C PHE A 366 -1.85 2.03 -14.32
N SER A 367 -3.02 1.83 -14.92
CA SER A 367 -3.79 2.98 -15.40
C SER A 367 -4.51 3.71 -14.26
N TYR A 368 -4.59 5.04 -14.34
CA TYR A 368 -5.17 5.89 -13.30
C TYR A 368 -6.67 6.10 -13.50
N GLY A 369 -7.21 5.67 -14.65
CA GLY A 369 -8.59 5.93 -15.04
C GLY A 369 -8.73 6.13 -16.55
N ASP A 370 -9.96 6.27 -17.00
CA ASP A 370 -10.28 6.48 -18.43
C ASP A 370 -10.77 7.88 -18.76
N GLU A 371 -11.22 8.65 -17.76
CA GLU A 371 -11.78 9.99 -17.97
C GLU A 371 -10.66 10.99 -18.23
N CYS A 372 -10.72 11.68 -19.37
CA CYS A 372 -9.78 12.73 -19.73
C CYS A 372 -10.54 14.05 -19.90
N ASP A 373 -10.37 14.99 -18.98
CA ASP A 373 -10.68 16.40 -19.23
C ASP A 373 -9.40 17.10 -19.71
N VAL A 374 -9.27 17.25 -21.03
CA VAL A 374 -8.08 17.82 -21.70
C VAL A 374 -7.78 19.24 -21.20
N SER A 375 -8.78 19.97 -20.68
CA SER A 375 -8.59 21.35 -20.19
C SER A 375 -7.83 21.44 -18.85
N LYS A 376 -7.76 20.34 -18.09
CA LYS A 376 -7.13 20.24 -16.77
C LYS A 376 -6.06 19.15 -16.67
N ALA A 377 -5.84 18.40 -17.75
CA ALA A 377 -4.97 17.22 -17.75
C ALA A 377 -3.50 17.56 -18.00
N HIS A 378 -2.62 16.88 -17.27
CA HIS A 378 -1.17 16.93 -17.50
C HIS A 378 -0.77 16.03 -18.67
N GLU A 379 0.34 16.35 -19.33
CA GLU A 379 0.90 15.48 -20.38
C GLU A 379 1.25 14.09 -19.82
N CYS A 380 0.94 13.05 -20.59
CA CYS A 380 1.25 11.68 -20.27
C CYS A 380 2.58 11.26 -20.89
N PHE A 381 3.49 10.78 -20.06
CA PHE A 381 4.81 10.29 -20.47
C PHE A 381 4.97 8.76 -20.29
N CYS A 382 3.87 7.99 -20.41
CA CYS A 382 3.93 6.52 -20.27
C CYS A 382 4.67 5.83 -21.42
N LYS A 383 4.85 6.50 -22.57
CA LYS A 383 5.57 6.02 -23.76
C LYS A 383 5.00 4.76 -24.41
N THR A 384 3.80 4.31 -24.04
CA THR A 384 3.15 3.19 -24.70
C THR A 384 2.65 3.57 -26.10
N ALA A 385 2.51 2.59 -26.99
CA ALA A 385 2.00 2.82 -28.34
C ALA A 385 0.54 3.31 -28.35
N SER A 386 -0.23 2.99 -27.31
CA SER A 386 -1.61 3.42 -27.09
C SER A 386 -1.74 4.66 -26.19
N CYS A 387 -0.67 5.44 -26.02
CA CYS A 387 -0.69 6.62 -25.17
C CYS A 387 -1.77 7.62 -25.60
N LYS A 388 -2.63 8.02 -24.65
CA LYS A 388 -3.70 9.02 -24.85
C LYS A 388 -3.18 10.47 -24.88
N GLY A 389 -1.89 10.69 -24.66
CA GLY A 389 -1.24 12.01 -24.64
C GLY A 389 -1.40 12.80 -23.35
N PHE A 390 -2.46 12.56 -22.57
CA PHE A 390 -2.74 13.24 -21.31
C PHE A 390 -3.10 12.25 -20.20
N LEU A 391 -2.76 12.61 -18.96
CA LEU A 391 -3.13 11.83 -17.77
C LEU A 391 -4.63 11.91 -17.52
N PRO A 392 -5.25 10.83 -17.00
CA PRO A 392 -6.66 10.85 -16.62
C PRO A 392 -6.93 11.88 -15.52
N PHE A 393 -8.13 12.46 -15.52
CA PHE A 393 -8.61 13.42 -14.53
C PHE A 393 -10.01 13.00 -14.07
N GLU A 394 -10.19 12.79 -12.76
CA GLU A 394 -11.50 12.55 -12.14
C GLU A 394 -11.83 13.72 -11.20
N GLU A 395 -13.05 14.28 -11.30
CA GLU A 395 -13.54 15.25 -10.31
C GLU A 395 -13.90 14.54 -9.00
N THR A 396 -13.11 14.80 -7.95
CA THR A 396 -13.32 14.21 -6.61
C THR A 396 -14.56 14.74 -5.89
#